data_AF-A0A2E5ANT3-F1
#
_entry.id   AF-A0A2E5ANT3-F1
#
_cell.length_a   1.000
_cell.length_b   1.000
_cell.length_c   1.000
_cell.angle_alpha   90.00
_cell.angle_beta   90.00
_cell.angle_gamma   90.00
#
_symmetry.space_group_name_H-M   'P 1'
#
loop_
_entity.id
_entity.type
_entity.pdbx_description
1 polymer ?
#
loop_
_entity_poly.entity_id
_entity_poly.type
_entity_poly.pdbx_seq_one_letter_code
_entity_poly.pdbx_strand_id
1 'polypeptide(L)'
;MIFSKRFIRFNWVVLILIYLVVIAGSFVRITGSGMGCPDWPKCFGAWIPPTTADALPSDYREAYLKKRSKKVDKFTKILSAIGLEETAVLLKNDPSVYKEEPFNATKTWIEYVNRLFGFLAGNAMLLVFFWLVLAYRKSKLLWISGINLILMGFQAWFGSIVVATNLVPWTITVHMFMALLIIGIQIYFIAAATNRQNILRRFALPKWMLVMLWVIFVITFYQMFLGTQVRESIDVLIKEGVGQAEWTFRTLWPLRTGWTCWTHCSYL
;
A
#
# COMPACT_ATOMS: atom_id res chain seq x y z
N MET A 1 -8.08 -18.55 -27.44
CA MET A 1 -8.50 -17.16 -27.74
C MET A 1 -7.24 -16.34 -27.97
N ILE A 2 -7.20 -15.51 -29.02
CA ILE A 2 -6.03 -14.69 -29.33
C ILE A 2 -6.37 -13.23 -29.00
N PHE A 3 -5.60 -12.62 -28.10
CA PHE A 3 -5.75 -11.21 -27.75
C PHE A 3 -4.97 -10.31 -28.71
N SER A 4 -5.48 -9.10 -28.95
CA SER A 4 -4.77 -8.14 -29.80
C SER A 4 -3.46 -7.68 -29.16
N LYS A 5 -2.44 -7.38 -29.97
CA LYS A 5 -1.15 -6.85 -29.48
C LYS A 5 -1.32 -5.53 -28.71
N ARG A 6 -2.28 -4.68 -29.14
CA ARG A 6 -2.61 -3.42 -28.46
C ARG A 6 -3.14 -3.66 -27.05
N PHE A 7 -4.06 -4.62 -26.90
CA PHE A 7 -4.60 -5.02 -25.60
C PHE A 7 -3.51 -5.51 -24.65
N ILE A 8 -2.60 -6.37 -25.13
CA ILE A 8 -1.47 -6.87 -24.31
C ILE A 8 -0.53 -5.74 -23.91
N ARG A 9 -0.16 -4.85 -24.84
CA ARG A 9 0.69 -3.67 -24.53
C ARG A 9 0.05 -2.75 -23.51
N PHE A 10 -1.27 -2.53 -23.59
CA PHE A 10 -1.98 -1.71 -22.63
C PHE A 10 -1.95 -2.31 -21.22
N ASN A 11 -2.05 -3.64 -21.09
CA ASN A 11 -1.90 -4.30 -19.79
C ASN A 11 -0.50 -4.16 -19.18
N TRP A 12 0.55 -4.07 -20.01
CA TRP A 12 1.89 -3.72 -19.53
C TRP A 12 1.94 -2.29 -18.98
N VAL A 13 1.25 -1.34 -19.62
CA VAL A 13 1.12 0.03 -19.10
C VAL A 13 0.41 0.02 -17.74
N VAL A 14 -0.67 -0.75 -17.59
CA VAL A 14 -1.35 -0.93 -16.29
C VAL A 14 -0.38 -1.47 -15.24
N LEU A 15 0.42 -2.49 -15.56
CA LEU A 15 1.40 -3.05 -14.63
C LEU A 15 2.44 -2.00 -14.22
N ILE A 16 2.97 -1.23 -15.17
CA ILE A 16 3.94 -0.14 -14.90
C ILE A 16 3.31 0.90 -13.97
N LEU A 17 2.07 1.32 -14.21
CA LEU A 17 1.37 2.26 -13.34
C LEU A 17 1.24 1.73 -11.92
N ILE A 18 0.87 0.45 -11.74
CA ILE A 18 0.78 -0.17 -10.40
C ILE A 18 2.15 -0.16 -9.70
N TYR A 19 3.23 -0.47 -10.42
CA TYR A 19 4.58 -0.40 -9.85
C TYR A 19 4.96 1.03 -9.45
N LEU A 20 4.61 2.04 -10.24
CA LEU A 20 4.84 3.45 -9.89
C LEU A 20 4.11 3.84 -8.60
N VAL A 21 2.89 3.33 -8.36
CA VAL A 21 2.18 3.53 -7.09
C VAL A 21 2.97 2.94 -5.92
N VAL A 22 3.49 1.71 -6.06
CA VAL A 22 4.26 1.08 -4.97
C VAL A 22 5.55 1.84 -4.67
N ILE A 23 6.25 2.33 -5.69
CA ILE A 23 7.46 3.14 -5.53
C ILE A 23 7.13 4.48 -4.88
N ALA A 24 6.12 5.19 -5.38
CA ALA A 24 5.68 6.46 -4.82
C ALA A 24 5.20 6.31 -3.37
N GLY A 25 4.46 5.24 -3.06
CA GLY A 25 4.05 4.90 -1.70
C GLY A 25 5.22 4.63 -0.76
N SER A 26 6.25 3.93 -1.24
CA SER A 26 7.50 3.75 -0.47
C SER A 26 8.16 5.10 -0.17
N PHE A 27 8.18 6.02 -1.14
CA PHE A 27 8.73 7.37 -0.95
C PHE A 27 7.90 8.20 0.05
N VAL A 28 6.57 8.11 0.00
CA VAL A 28 5.66 8.72 0.98
C VAL A 28 5.97 8.24 2.41
N ARG A 29 6.25 6.94 2.58
CA ARG A 29 6.58 6.36 3.88
C ARG A 29 7.94 6.81 4.39
N ILE A 30 8.98 6.78 3.54
CA ILE A 30 10.35 7.17 3.92
C ILE A 30 10.43 8.65 4.30
N THR A 31 9.69 9.51 3.59
CA THR A 31 9.68 10.97 3.84
C THR A 31 8.72 11.40 4.95
N GLY A 32 7.95 10.48 5.54
CA GLY A 32 6.93 10.81 6.52
C GLY A 32 5.79 11.69 5.97
N SER A 33 5.56 11.61 4.66
CA SER A 33 4.57 12.43 3.93
C SER A 33 3.15 11.83 3.93
N GLY A 34 2.94 10.71 4.62
CA GLY A 34 1.67 9.95 4.58
C GLY A 34 0.45 10.67 5.16
N MET A 35 0.63 11.85 5.78
CA MET A 35 -0.45 12.72 6.28
C MET A 35 -0.45 14.10 5.60
N GLY A 36 0.22 14.24 4.45
CA GLY A 36 0.30 15.48 3.69
C GLY A 36 -1.01 15.88 3.01
N CYS A 37 -1.93 14.95 2.75
CA CYS A 37 -3.26 15.17 2.17
C CYS A 37 -4.37 14.61 3.08
N PRO A 38 -5.12 15.46 3.81
CA PRO A 38 -6.14 15.02 4.77
C PRO A 38 -7.37 14.36 4.11
N ASP A 39 -7.60 14.67 2.84
CA ASP A 39 -8.78 14.31 2.09
C ASP A 39 -8.48 13.37 0.93
N TRP A 40 -9.49 12.62 0.49
CA TRP A 40 -9.52 11.87 -0.78
C TRP A 40 -10.97 11.93 -1.30
N PRO A 41 -11.23 12.08 -2.62
CA PRO A 41 -10.31 12.10 -3.78
C PRO A 41 -9.53 13.40 -4.00
N LYS A 42 -9.98 14.50 -3.40
CA LYS A 42 -9.32 15.82 -3.46
C LYS A 42 -8.26 15.94 -2.36
N CYS A 43 -7.30 16.84 -2.49
CA CYS A 43 -6.34 17.20 -1.45
C CYS A 43 -6.58 18.66 -1.03
N PHE A 44 -6.83 18.90 0.26
CA PHE A 44 -7.27 20.21 0.78
C PHE A 44 -8.50 20.78 0.05
N GLY A 45 -9.52 19.94 -0.23
CA GLY A 45 -10.72 20.36 -0.95
C GLY A 45 -10.52 20.71 -2.44
N ALA A 46 -9.27 20.69 -2.95
CA ALA A 46 -8.91 21.00 -4.33
C ALA A 46 -8.39 19.77 -5.10
N TRP A 47 -8.52 19.79 -6.43
CA TRP A 47 -7.97 18.74 -7.30
C TRP A 47 -6.47 18.88 -7.51
N ILE A 48 -5.96 20.11 -7.44
CA ILE A 48 -4.54 20.45 -7.47
C ILE A 48 -4.21 20.99 -6.07
N PRO A 49 -3.26 20.39 -5.35
CA PRO A 49 -2.96 20.79 -3.98
C PRO A 49 -2.36 22.21 -3.95
N PRO A 50 -2.60 22.97 -2.86
CA PRO A 50 -2.01 24.29 -2.69
C PRO A 50 -0.49 24.19 -2.53
N THR A 51 0.21 25.26 -2.87
CA THR A 51 1.67 25.40 -2.68
C THR A 51 2.02 26.24 -1.46
N THR A 52 1.07 27.00 -0.92
CA THR A 52 1.25 27.90 0.23
C THR A 52 0.15 27.70 1.26
N ALA A 53 0.48 27.96 2.53
CA ALA A 53 -0.48 27.85 3.64
C ALA A 53 -1.60 28.89 3.55
N ASP A 54 -1.31 30.06 2.99
CA ASP A 54 -2.27 31.19 2.89
C ASP A 54 -3.46 30.89 1.97
N ALA A 55 -3.33 29.88 1.10
CA ALA A 55 -4.41 29.42 0.24
C ALA A 55 -5.46 28.57 1.00
N LEU A 56 -5.23 28.24 2.26
CA LEU A 56 -6.13 27.41 3.07
C LEU A 56 -7.09 28.27 3.91
N PRO A 57 -8.36 27.85 4.06
CA PRO A 57 -9.29 28.46 5.01
C PRO A 57 -8.73 28.41 6.44
N SER A 58 -9.04 29.40 7.28
CA SER A 58 -8.51 29.46 8.66
C SER A 58 -8.96 28.29 9.55
N ASP A 59 -10.09 27.66 9.23
CA ASP A 59 -10.71 26.55 9.97
C ASP A 59 -10.27 25.16 9.48
N TYR A 60 -9.31 25.08 8.54
CA TYR A 60 -8.96 23.83 7.85
C TYR A 60 -8.60 22.69 8.80
N ARG A 61 -7.84 22.97 9.87
CA ARG A 61 -7.39 21.98 10.85
C ARG A 61 -8.55 21.29 11.56
N GLU A 62 -9.52 22.07 12.03
CA GLU A 62 -10.69 21.54 12.75
C GLU A 62 -11.60 20.72 11.84
N ALA A 63 -11.82 21.19 10.61
CA ALA A 63 -12.61 20.49 9.61
C ALA A 63 -12.01 19.12 9.28
N TYR A 64 -10.68 19.04 9.11
CA TYR A 64 -9.99 17.79 8.79
C TYR A 64 -9.91 16.85 9.99
N LEU A 65 -9.64 17.35 11.19
CA LEU A 65 -9.72 16.56 12.42
C LEU A 65 -11.08 15.88 12.54
N LYS A 66 -12.17 16.62 12.36
CA LYS A 66 -13.52 16.08 12.42
C LYS A 66 -13.76 14.98 11.39
N LYS A 67 -13.19 15.10 10.20
CA LYS A 67 -13.30 14.08 9.14
C LYS A 67 -12.47 12.83 9.46
N ARG A 68 -11.26 13.02 10.00
CA ARG A 68 -10.37 11.94 10.44
C ARG A 68 -11.00 11.16 11.60
N SER A 69 -11.50 11.84 12.63
CA SER A 69 -12.19 11.22 13.76
C SER A 69 -13.36 10.35 13.30
N LYS A 70 -14.20 10.86 12.38
CA LYS A 70 -15.31 10.07 11.81
C LYS A 70 -14.85 8.81 11.08
N LYS A 71 -13.71 8.84 10.38
CA LYS A 71 -13.15 7.64 9.71
C LYS A 71 -12.64 6.64 10.74
N VAL A 72 -11.92 7.12 11.75
CA VAL A 72 -11.38 6.31 12.84
C VAL A 72 -12.53 5.64 13.62
N ASP A 73 -13.59 6.38 13.95
CA ASP A 73 -14.79 5.83 14.62
C ASP A 73 -15.48 4.74 13.82
N LYS A 74 -15.53 4.87 12.48
CA LYS A 74 -16.07 3.81 11.62
C LYS A 74 -15.16 2.59 11.60
N PHE A 75 -13.86 2.81 11.55
CA PHE A 75 -12.88 1.73 11.49
C PHE A 75 -12.81 0.96 12.81
N THR A 76 -12.84 1.63 13.96
CA THR A 76 -12.86 0.97 15.29
C THR A 76 -14.08 0.07 15.46
N LYS A 77 -15.26 0.47 14.95
CA LYS A 77 -16.45 -0.39 14.93
C LYS A 77 -16.24 -1.66 14.10
N ILE A 78 -15.57 -1.55 12.95
CA ILE A 78 -15.22 -2.71 12.13
C ILE A 78 -14.23 -3.60 12.89
N LEU A 79 -13.20 -3.03 13.53
CA LEU A 79 -12.23 -3.75 14.33
C LEU A 79 -12.88 -4.54 15.47
N SER A 80 -13.78 -3.91 16.23
CA SER A 80 -14.55 -4.59 17.27
C SER A 80 -15.40 -5.72 16.70
N ALA A 81 -16.05 -5.51 15.55
CA ALA A 81 -16.88 -6.53 14.91
C ALA A 81 -16.09 -7.77 14.42
N ILE A 82 -14.80 -7.61 14.09
CA ILE A 82 -13.91 -8.71 13.69
C ILE A 82 -13.12 -9.32 14.87
N GLY A 83 -13.43 -8.91 16.12
CA GLY A 83 -12.80 -9.44 17.33
C GLY A 83 -11.46 -8.79 17.72
N LEU A 84 -11.11 -7.63 17.15
CA LEU A 84 -9.91 -6.85 17.48
C LEU A 84 -10.23 -5.68 18.43
N GLU A 85 -10.85 -5.99 19.58
CA GLU A 85 -11.30 -4.97 20.55
C GLU A 85 -10.15 -4.18 21.16
N GLU A 86 -9.05 -4.84 21.53
CA GLU A 86 -7.86 -4.19 22.11
C GLU A 86 -7.29 -3.13 21.15
N THR A 87 -7.10 -3.48 19.88
CA THR A 87 -6.63 -2.56 18.84
C THR A 87 -7.58 -1.38 18.64
N ALA A 88 -8.90 -1.62 18.72
CA ALA A 88 -9.90 -0.57 18.62
C ALA A 88 -9.81 0.44 19.78
N VAL A 89 -9.59 -0.05 21.00
CA VAL A 89 -9.40 0.78 22.21
C VAL A 89 -8.10 1.58 22.13
N LEU A 90 -6.99 0.93 21.78
CA LEU A 90 -5.68 1.57 21.63
C LEU A 90 -5.73 2.69 20.58
N LEU A 91 -6.33 2.44 19.42
CA LEU A 91 -6.46 3.42 18.36
C LEU A 91 -7.34 4.61 18.76
N LYS A 92 -8.42 4.37 19.52
CA LYS A 92 -9.32 5.43 19.96
C LYS A 92 -8.69 6.33 21.01
N ASN A 93 -7.82 5.77 21.86
CA ASN A 93 -7.17 6.48 22.96
C ASN A 93 -5.86 7.17 22.54
N ASP A 94 -5.32 6.92 21.35
CA ASP A 94 -4.09 7.54 20.87
C ASP A 94 -4.29 9.04 20.58
N PRO A 95 -3.66 9.95 21.36
CA PRO A 95 -3.81 11.40 21.16
C PRO A 95 -3.22 11.89 19.83
N SER A 96 -2.27 11.15 19.25
CA SER A 96 -1.61 11.52 18.00
C SER A 96 -2.52 11.40 16.78
N VAL A 97 -3.59 10.58 16.88
CA VAL A 97 -4.63 10.48 15.85
C VAL A 97 -5.46 11.76 15.74
N TYR A 98 -5.55 12.53 16.83
CA TYR A 98 -6.32 13.77 16.92
C TYR A 98 -5.44 15.04 16.90
N LYS A 99 -4.18 14.92 16.45
CA LYS A 99 -3.29 16.05 16.18
C LYS A 99 -3.04 16.15 14.68
N GLU A 100 -3.35 17.31 14.09
CA GLU A 100 -2.99 17.61 12.70
C GLU A 100 -1.61 18.27 12.64
N GLU A 101 -0.81 17.82 11.68
CA GLU A 101 0.47 18.44 11.34
C GLU A 101 0.23 19.80 10.65
N PRO A 102 1.13 20.79 10.82
CA PRO A 102 1.07 22.02 10.05
C PRO A 102 1.22 21.73 8.56
N PHE A 103 0.62 22.59 7.73
CA PHE A 103 0.70 22.44 6.28
C PHE A 103 2.17 22.47 5.81
N ASN A 104 2.53 21.50 4.96
CA ASN A 104 3.85 21.42 4.35
C ASN A 104 3.70 21.03 2.88
N ALA A 105 3.99 21.96 1.98
CA ALA A 105 3.80 21.76 0.54
C ALA A 105 4.54 20.53 0.01
N THR A 106 5.78 20.30 0.44
CA THR A 106 6.58 19.15 -0.01
C THR A 106 5.91 17.83 0.36
N LYS A 107 5.48 17.67 1.62
CA LYS A 107 4.78 16.46 2.07
C LYS A 107 3.47 16.27 1.32
N THR A 108 2.71 17.34 1.13
CA THR A 108 1.44 17.32 0.39
C THR A 108 1.63 16.86 -1.05
N TRP A 109 2.61 17.40 -1.77
CA TRP A 109 2.87 17.02 -3.17
C TRP A 109 3.38 15.60 -3.31
N ILE A 110 4.25 15.13 -2.40
CA ILE A 110 4.73 13.75 -2.38
C ILE A 110 3.55 12.78 -2.26
N GLU A 111 2.61 13.04 -1.33
CA GLU A 111 1.43 12.20 -1.17
C GLU A 111 0.46 12.30 -2.36
N TYR A 112 0.27 13.51 -2.91
CA TYR A 112 -0.59 13.74 -4.06
C TYR A 112 -0.10 12.97 -5.30
N VAL A 113 1.19 12.94 -5.58
CA VAL A 113 1.77 12.19 -6.71
C VAL A 113 1.47 10.68 -6.58
N ASN A 114 1.62 10.12 -5.38
CA ASN A 114 1.23 8.73 -5.13
C ASN A 114 -0.27 8.47 -5.40
N ARG A 115 -1.14 9.39 -4.95
CA ARG A 115 -2.59 9.33 -5.19
C ARG A 115 -2.94 9.46 -6.67
N LEU A 116 -2.22 10.30 -7.42
CA LEU A 116 -2.39 10.47 -8.86
C LEU A 116 -2.05 9.19 -9.62
N PHE A 117 -0.91 8.55 -9.32
CA PHE A 117 -0.60 7.24 -9.90
C PHE A 117 -1.64 6.19 -9.54
N GLY A 118 -2.16 6.20 -8.30
CA GLY A 118 -3.23 5.30 -7.87
C GLY A 118 -4.51 5.47 -8.68
N PHE A 119 -4.91 6.73 -8.91
CA PHE A 119 -6.06 7.06 -9.75
C PHE A 119 -5.85 6.60 -11.20
N LEU A 120 -4.68 6.87 -11.79
CA LEU A 120 -4.35 6.44 -13.15
C LEU A 120 -4.32 4.91 -13.29
N ALA A 121 -3.73 4.19 -12.34
CA ALA A 121 -3.67 2.74 -12.33
C ALA A 121 -5.08 2.11 -12.23
N GLY A 122 -5.92 2.63 -11.33
CA GLY A 122 -7.31 2.17 -11.16
C GLY A 122 -8.15 2.38 -12.41
N ASN A 123 -8.08 3.57 -13.03
CA ASN A 123 -8.80 3.85 -14.28
C ASN A 123 -8.28 3.01 -15.45
N ALA A 124 -6.97 2.82 -15.57
CA ALA A 124 -6.40 1.98 -16.62
C ALA A 124 -6.83 0.51 -16.47
N MET A 125 -6.91 -0.01 -15.24
CA MET A 125 -7.45 -1.36 -14.98
C MET A 125 -8.95 -1.45 -15.28
N LEU A 126 -9.72 -0.41 -14.96
CA LEU A 126 -11.14 -0.33 -15.31
C LEU A 126 -11.35 -0.35 -16.84
N LEU A 127 -10.52 0.37 -17.60
CA LEU A 127 -10.53 0.33 -19.07
C LEU A 127 -10.20 -1.06 -19.61
N VAL A 128 -9.23 -1.78 -19.02
CA VAL A 128 -8.95 -3.18 -19.38
C VAL A 128 -10.18 -4.05 -19.17
N PHE A 129 -10.85 -3.91 -18.02
CA PHE A 129 -12.05 -4.69 -17.70
C PHE A 129 -13.17 -4.44 -18.71
N PHE A 130 -13.48 -3.17 -19.03
CA PHE A 130 -14.48 -2.84 -20.04
C PHE A 130 -14.09 -3.34 -21.43
N TRP A 131 -12.82 -3.23 -21.82
CA TRP A 131 -12.34 -3.79 -23.08
C TRP A 131 -12.56 -5.32 -23.13
N LEU A 132 -12.30 -6.04 -22.03
CA LEU A 132 -12.60 -7.48 -21.95
C LEU A 132 -14.09 -7.79 -22.08
N VAL A 133 -14.95 -7.03 -21.41
CA VAL A 133 -16.42 -7.21 -21.49
C VAL A 133 -16.91 -7.01 -22.92
N LEU A 134 -16.43 -5.96 -23.60
CA LEU A 134 -16.90 -5.59 -24.94
C LEU A 134 -16.33 -6.50 -26.04
N ALA A 135 -15.03 -6.83 -25.98
CA ALA A 135 -14.35 -7.53 -27.07
C ALA A 135 -14.09 -9.03 -26.80
N TYR A 136 -14.05 -9.46 -25.54
CA TYR A 136 -13.56 -10.79 -25.13
C TYR A 136 -14.44 -11.48 -24.08
N ARG A 137 -15.76 -11.27 -24.09
CA ARG A 137 -16.75 -11.73 -23.07
C ARG A 137 -16.72 -13.22 -22.70
N LYS A 138 -16.23 -14.10 -23.58
CA LYS A 138 -16.15 -15.56 -23.33
C LYS A 138 -14.84 -15.98 -22.63
N SER A 139 -13.93 -15.04 -22.35
CA SER A 139 -12.63 -15.33 -21.75
C SER A 139 -12.74 -15.61 -20.26
N LYS A 140 -12.08 -16.67 -19.77
CA LYS A 140 -11.88 -16.90 -18.32
C LYS A 140 -11.12 -15.75 -17.65
N LEU A 141 -10.31 -15.00 -18.41
CA LEU A 141 -9.57 -13.83 -17.91
C LEU A 141 -10.49 -12.68 -17.47
N LEU A 142 -11.75 -12.65 -17.91
CA LEU A 142 -12.72 -11.66 -17.45
C LEU A 142 -12.93 -11.75 -15.93
N TRP A 143 -13.05 -12.95 -15.39
CA TRP A 143 -13.18 -13.17 -13.95
C TRP A 143 -11.94 -12.74 -13.18
N ILE A 144 -10.76 -13.09 -13.69
CA ILE A 144 -9.47 -12.70 -13.08
C ILE A 144 -9.33 -11.17 -13.07
N SER A 145 -9.65 -10.50 -14.18
CA SER A 145 -9.64 -9.04 -14.26
C SER A 145 -10.67 -8.39 -13.34
N GLY A 146 -11.87 -8.98 -13.21
CA GLY A 146 -12.91 -8.48 -12.31
C GLY A 146 -12.51 -8.59 -10.84
N ILE A 147 -11.96 -9.73 -10.43
CA ILE A 147 -11.41 -9.91 -9.08
C ILE A 147 -10.27 -8.92 -8.82
N ASN A 148 -9.34 -8.76 -9.77
CA ASN A 148 -8.23 -7.82 -9.61
C ASN A 148 -8.70 -6.37 -9.48
N LEU A 149 -9.74 -5.99 -10.22
CA LEU A 149 -10.36 -4.66 -10.14
C LEU A 149 -11.04 -4.43 -8.78
N ILE A 150 -11.73 -5.44 -8.23
CA ILE A 150 -12.31 -5.37 -6.88
C ILE A 150 -11.21 -5.23 -5.83
N LEU A 151 -10.14 -6.03 -5.94
CA LEU A 151 -8.98 -5.93 -5.04
C LEU A 151 -8.33 -4.54 -5.12
N MET A 152 -8.19 -3.96 -6.32
CA MET A 152 -7.70 -2.59 -6.50
C MET A 152 -8.59 -1.55 -5.81
N GLY A 153 -9.91 -1.70 -5.91
CA GLY A 153 -10.87 -0.84 -5.21
C GLY A 153 -10.73 -0.94 -3.68
N PHE A 154 -10.62 -2.16 -3.17
CA PHE A 154 -10.38 -2.40 -1.74
C PHE A 154 -9.03 -1.84 -1.29
N GLN A 155 -7.97 -2.04 -2.09
CA GLN A 155 -6.63 -1.51 -1.84
C GLN A 155 -6.63 0.02 -1.71
N ALA A 156 -7.34 0.72 -2.61
CA ALA A 156 -7.47 2.18 -2.58
C ALA A 156 -8.24 2.65 -1.34
N TRP A 157 -9.35 1.98 -1.00
CA TRP A 157 -10.10 2.26 0.22
C TRP A 157 -9.24 2.04 1.47
N PHE A 158 -8.54 0.90 1.55
CA PHE A 158 -7.69 0.54 2.67
C PHE A 158 -6.51 1.49 2.82
N GLY A 159 -5.92 1.96 1.72
CA GLY A 159 -4.89 3.00 1.75
C GLY A 159 -5.37 4.30 2.40
N SER A 160 -6.63 4.70 2.19
CA SER A 160 -7.20 5.88 2.87
C SER A 160 -7.39 5.69 4.38
N ILE A 161 -7.55 4.45 4.83
CA ILE A 161 -7.62 4.08 6.25
C ILE A 161 -6.23 4.11 6.86
N VAL A 162 -5.22 3.55 6.19
CA VAL A 162 -3.82 3.57 6.63
C VAL A 162 -3.34 5.00 6.95
N VAL A 163 -3.74 5.98 6.13
CA VAL A 163 -3.47 7.40 6.38
C VAL A 163 -4.24 7.93 7.61
N ALA A 164 -5.53 7.62 7.70
CA ALA A 164 -6.39 8.13 8.77
C ALA A 164 -6.02 7.60 10.17
N THR A 165 -5.51 6.37 10.25
CA THR A 165 -5.16 5.71 11.51
C THR A 165 -3.77 6.06 12.03
N ASN A 166 -3.12 7.09 11.49
CA ASN A 166 -1.74 7.43 11.84
C ASN A 166 -0.73 6.30 11.54
N LEU A 167 -0.90 5.62 10.40
CA LEU A 167 0.07 4.63 9.90
C LEU A 167 0.27 3.45 10.87
N VAL A 168 -0.82 2.95 11.48
CA VAL A 168 -0.74 1.78 12.38
C VAL A 168 0.01 0.64 11.66
N PRO A 169 1.07 0.07 12.23
CA PRO A 169 2.03 -0.76 11.49
C PRO A 169 1.41 -1.96 10.77
N TRP A 170 0.54 -2.72 11.45
CA TRP A 170 -0.12 -3.87 10.83
C TRP A 170 -1.00 -3.48 9.62
N THR A 171 -1.56 -2.27 9.60
CA THR A 171 -2.36 -1.80 8.45
C THR A 171 -1.48 -1.55 7.24
N ILE A 172 -0.24 -1.10 7.42
CA ILE A 172 0.73 -0.95 6.34
C ILE A 172 1.08 -2.32 5.77
N THR A 173 1.33 -3.31 6.64
CA THR A 173 1.67 -4.68 6.22
C THR A 173 0.56 -5.32 5.38
N VAL A 174 -0.70 -5.22 5.83
CA VAL A 174 -1.85 -5.71 5.06
C VAL A 174 -1.98 -4.99 3.72
N HIS A 175 -1.78 -3.66 3.71
CA HIS A 175 -1.84 -2.87 2.48
C HIS A 175 -0.75 -3.29 1.49
N MET A 176 0.50 -3.43 1.94
CA MET A 176 1.62 -3.85 1.07
C MET A 176 1.40 -5.25 0.51
N PHE A 177 0.94 -6.19 1.33
CA PHE A 177 0.73 -7.57 0.87
C PHE A 177 -0.37 -7.66 -0.20
N MET A 178 -1.46 -6.93 0.00
CA MET A 178 -2.53 -6.88 -1.00
C MET A 178 -2.08 -6.19 -2.29
N ALA A 179 -1.19 -5.19 -2.24
CA ALA A 179 -0.56 -4.62 -3.44
C ALA A 179 0.26 -5.66 -4.21
N LEU A 180 1.06 -6.48 -3.51
CA LEU A 180 1.84 -7.56 -4.14
C LEU A 180 0.93 -8.62 -4.77
N LEU A 181 -0.19 -8.95 -4.12
CA LEU A 181 -1.20 -9.86 -4.68
C LEU A 181 -1.78 -9.30 -6.00
N ILE A 182 -2.14 -8.01 -6.04
CA ILE A 182 -2.66 -7.34 -7.24
C ILE A 182 -1.63 -7.38 -8.37
N ILE A 183 -0.35 -7.11 -8.06
CA ILE A 183 0.76 -7.21 -9.02
C ILE A 183 0.90 -8.64 -9.55
N GLY A 184 0.89 -9.64 -8.67
CA GLY A 184 0.99 -11.05 -9.03
C GLY A 184 -0.15 -11.49 -9.96
N ILE A 185 -1.39 -11.10 -9.64
CA ILE A 185 -2.56 -11.36 -10.49
C ILE A 185 -2.41 -10.66 -11.84
N GLN A 186 -1.91 -9.42 -11.88
CA GLN A 186 -1.72 -8.68 -13.13
C GLN A 186 -0.62 -9.29 -14.01
N ILE A 187 0.49 -9.76 -13.42
CA ILE A 187 1.54 -10.49 -14.14
C ILE A 187 1.00 -11.80 -14.71
N TYR A 188 0.27 -12.57 -13.89
CA TYR A 188 -0.39 -13.79 -14.33
C TYR A 188 -1.37 -13.51 -15.47
N PHE A 189 -2.17 -12.45 -15.37
CA PHE A 189 -3.10 -12.03 -16.40
C PHE A 189 -2.38 -11.77 -17.73
N ILE A 190 -1.28 -11.00 -17.72
CA ILE A 190 -0.48 -10.71 -18.92
C ILE A 190 0.13 -11.99 -19.49
N ALA A 191 0.66 -12.86 -18.64
CA ALA A 191 1.26 -14.13 -19.04
C ALA A 191 0.23 -15.08 -19.67
N ALA A 192 -0.99 -15.14 -19.11
CA ALA A 192 -2.08 -15.95 -19.65
C ALA A 192 -2.69 -15.37 -20.93
N ALA A 193 -2.72 -14.04 -21.07
CA ALA A 193 -3.19 -13.35 -22.28
C ALA A 193 -2.18 -13.45 -23.44
N THR A 194 -0.88 -13.49 -23.12
CA THR A 194 0.17 -13.67 -24.12
C THR A 194 0.27 -15.17 -24.44
N ASN A 195 -0.12 -15.58 -25.65
CA ASN A 195 -0.11 -17.00 -26.06
C ASN A 195 1.31 -17.59 -26.22
N ARG A 196 2.07 -17.65 -25.12
CA ARG A 196 3.44 -18.17 -24.98
C ARG A 196 3.47 -19.51 -24.24
N GLN A 197 2.34 -20.22 -24.15
CA GLN A 197 2.27 -21.54 -23.51
C GLN A 197 3.29 -22.52 -24.10
N ASN A 198 3.58 -22.43 -25.40
CA ASN A 198 4.60 -23.25 -26.05
C ASN A 198 6.03 -22.97 -25.57
N ILE A 199 6.33 -21.74 -25.15
CA ILE A 199 7.64 -21.38 -24.56
C ILE A 199 7.68 -21.84 -23.11
N LEU A 200 6.62 -21.59 -22.32
CA LEU A 200 6.56 -22.00 -20.92
C LEU A 200 6.63 -23.52 -20.74
N ARG A 201 6.03 -24.30 -21.65
CA ARG A 201 6.14 -25.77 -21.65
C ARG A 201 7.55 -26.28 -21.96
N ARG A 202 8.37 -25.52 -22.71
CA ARG A 202 9.76 -25.90 -23.01
C ARG A 202 10.70 -25.74 -21.81
N PHE A 203 10.33 -24.92 -20.84
CA PHE A 203 11.12 -24.65 -19.63
C PHE A 203 10.41 -25.18 -18.37
N ALA A 204 9.90 -26.41 -18.42
CA ALA A 204 9.27 -27.03 -17.26
C ALA A 204 10.30 -27.17 -16.12
N LEU A 205 10.07 -26.46 -15.02
CA LEU A 205 10.99 -26.46 -13.88
C LEU A 205 10.91 -27.80 -13.13
N PRO A 206 12.05 -28.38 -12.72
CA PRO A 206 12.04 -29.58 -11.90
C PRO A 206 11.42 -29.31 -10.53
N LYS A 207 10.81 -30.33 -9.91
CA LYS A 207 10.06 -30.18 -8.65
C LYS A 207 10.87 -29.56 -7.51
N TRP A 208 12.18 -29.87 -7.42
CA TRP A 208 13.06 -29.29 -6.40
C TRP A 208 13.20 -27.77 -6.54
N MET A 209 13.23 -27.25 -7.77
CA MET A 209 13.34 -25.83 -8.03
C MET A 209 12.03 -25.11 -7.68
N LEU A 210 10.88 -25.76 -7.89
CA LEU A 210 9.59 -25.26 -7.39
C LEU A 210 9.54 -25.20 -5.87
N VAL A 211 10.02 -26.24 -5.18
CA VAL A 211 10.13 -26.24 -3.71
C VAL A 211 11.05 -25.11 -3.24
N MET A 212 12.21 -24.94 -3.88
CA MET A 212 13.15 -23.86 -3.57
C MET A 212 12.52 -22.47 -3.77
N LEU A 213 11.75 -22.27 -4.84
CA LEU A 213 11.02 -21.01 -5.07
C LEU A 213 10.00 -20.73 -3.95
N TRP A 214 9.28 -21.74 -3.48
CA TRP A 214 8.36 -21.60 -2.34
C TRP A 214 9.11 -21.28 -1.04
N VAL A 215 10.26 -21.93 -0.79
CA VAL A 215 11.11 -21.62 0.36
C VAL A 215 11.60 -20.17 0.32
N ILE A 216 12.12 -19.72 -0.83
CA ILE A 216 12.56 -18.32 -1.02
C ILE A 216 11.40 -17.35 -0.80
N PHE A 217 10.21 -17.67 -1.33
CA PHE A 217 9.02 -16.86 -1.13
C PHE A 217 8.64 -16.74 0.35
N VAL A 218 8.64 -17.85 1.10
CA VAL A 218 8.33 -17.86 2.54
C VAL A 218 9.38 -17.09 3.34
N ILE A 219 10.68 -17.25 3.03
CA ILE A 219 11.76 -16.49 3.68
C ILE A 219 11.59 -14.99 3.42
N THR A 220 11.37 -14.61 2.16
CA THR A 220 11.17 -13.20 1.78
C THR A 220 9.93 -12.62 2.46
N PHE A 221 8.85 -13.39 2.53
CA PHE A 221 7.63 -12.99 3.24
C PHE A 221 7.88 -12.76 4.73
N TYR A 222 8.59 -13.68 5.39
CA TYR A 222 8.95 -13.54 6.79
C TYR A 222 9.86 -12.32 7.01
N GLN A 223 10.84 -12.10 6.12
CA GLN A 223 11.72 -10.93 6.16
C GLN A 223 10.94 -9.62 6.01
N MET A 224 9.94 -9.55 5.12
CA MET A 224 9.09 -8.37 4.98
C MET A 224 8.30 -8.10 6.26
N PHE A 225 7.74 -9.14 6.89
CA PHE A 225 7.04 -9.00 8.16
C PHE A 225 7.97 -8.48 9.27
N LEU A 226 9.15 -9.08 9.46
CA LEU A 226 10.14 -8.62 10.43
C LEU A 226 10.58 -7.17 10.17
N GLY A 227 10.80 -6.81 8.90
CA GLY A 227 11.16 -5.44 8.51
C GLY A 227 10.13 -4.41 8.95
N THR A 228 8.83 -4.73 8.88
CA THR A 228 7.77 -3.83 9.36
C THR A 228 7.80 -3.64 10.89
N GLN A 229 8.15 -4.68 11.65
CA GLN A 229 8.25 -4.63 13.12
C GLN A 229 9.48 -3.84 13.59
N VAL A 230 10.61 -4.02 12.92
CA VAL A 230 11.82 -3.22 13.17
C VAL A 230 11.54 -1.75 12.88
N ARG A 231 10.86 -1.45 11.77
CA ARG A 231 10.49 -0.07 11.41
C ARG A 231 9.56 0.57 12.44
N GLU A 232 8.59 -0.18 12.95
CA GLU A 232 7.70 0.26 14.04
C GLU A 232 8.50 0.63 15.30
N SER A 233 9.43 -0.22 15.70
CA SER A 233 10.28 0.03 16.87
C SER A 233 11.12 1.30 16.70
N ILE A 234 11.69 1.51 15.50
CA ILE A 234 12.45 2.72 15.18
C ILE A 234 11.54 3.96 15.19
N ASP A 235 10.32 3.88 14.66
CA ASP A 235 9.38 5.01 14.65
C ASP A 235 9.00 5.45 16.09
N VAL A 236 8.93 4.52 17.05
CA VAL A 236 8.74 4.85 18.48
C VAL A 236 9.97 5.57 19.04
N LEU A 237 11.17 5.06 18.79
CA LEU A 237 12.43 5.68 19.27
C LEU A 237 12.65 7.09 18.70
N ILE A 238 12.27 7.33 17.44
CA ILE A 238 12.31 8.67 16.84
C ILE A 238 11.39 9.63 17.60
N LYS A 239 10.19 9.18 18.00
CA LYS A 239 9.24 10.01 18.78
C LYS A 239 9.77 10.31 20.18
N GLU A 240 10.56 9.43 20.76
CA GLU A 240 11.24 9.62 22.05
C GLU A 240 12.50 10.51 21.95
N GLY A 241 12.87 10.95 20.75
CA GLY A 241 14.05 11.79 20.52
C GLY A 241 15.38 11.04 20.58
N VAL A 242 15.34 9.70 20.52
CA VAL A 242 16.54 8.87 20.57
C VAL A 242 17.35 9.04 19.29
N GLY A 243 18.63 9.41 19.43
CA GLY A 243 19.56 9.57 18.31
C GLY A 243 19.85 8.24 17.60
N GLN A 244 20.15 8.32 16.30
CA GLN A 244 20.39 7.13 15.44
C GLN A 244 21.44 6.17 15.99
N ALA A 245 22.47 6.70 16.66
CA ALA A 245 23.54 5.90 17.27
C ALA A 245 23.04 4.95 18.37
N GLU A 246 21.93 5.29 19.05
CA GLU A 246 21.35 4.47 20.11
C GLU A 246 20.30 3.46 19.61
N TRP A 247 19.85 3.58 18.36
CA TRP A 247 18.78 2.72 17.83
C TRP A 247 19.17 1.25 17.91
N THR A 248 20.40 0.92 17.54
CA THR A 248 20.91 -0.46 17.55
C THR A 248 20.92 -1.02 18.97
N PHE A 249 21.41 -0.26 19.95
CA PHE A 249 21.46 -0.70 21.35
C PHE A 249 20.06 -0.89 21.95
N ARG A 250 19.15 0.07 21.71
CA ARG A 250 17.79 0.05 22.28
C ARG A 250 16.84 -0.94 21.58
N THR A 251 17.06 -1.23 20.29
CA THR A 251 16.28 -2.25 19.57
C THR A 251 16.82 -3.68 19.79
N LEU A 252 18.12 -3.84 20.12
CA LEU A 252 18.73 -5.15 20.36
C LEU A 252 18.68 -5.63 21.82
N TRP A 253 18.58 -4.75 22.82
CA TRP A 253 18.70 -5.12 24.23
C TRP A 253 17.80 -4.26 25.13
N PRO A 254 16.51 -4.63 25.33
CA PRO A 254 16.17 -5.74 26.23
C PRO A 254 14.95 -6.58 25.79
N LEU A 255 15.02 -7.91 25.94
CA LEU A 255 13.89 -8.86 26.05
C LEU A 255 12.65 -8.68 25.12
N ARG A 256 12.76 -9.07 23.83
CA ARG A 256 11.77 -9.84 23.00
C ARG A 256 12.06 -9.76 21.50
N THR A 257 12.89 -8.83 21.03
CA THR A 257 13.04 -8.49 19.60
C THR A 257 14.47 -8.64 19.04
N GLY A 258 15.47 -8.99 19.85
CA GLY A 258 16.89 -9.05 19.42
C GLY A 258 17.17 -9.93 18.18
N TRP A 259 16.37 -10.98 17.96
CA TRP A 259 16.49 -11.85 16.76
C TRP A 259 15.95 -11.19 15.48
N THR A 260 14.99 -10.28 15.57
CA THR A 260 14.30 -9.68 14.41
C THR A 260 15.14 -8.62 13.70
N CYS A 261 15.91 -7.83 14.47
CA CYS A 261 16.88 -6.88 13.90
C CYS A 261 18.11 -7.61 13.36
N TRP A 262 18.62 -8.64 14.05
CA TRP A 262 19.78 -9.41 13.59
C TRP A 262 19.47 -10.12 12.27
N THR A 263 18.35 -10.85 12.18
CA THR A 263 17.96 -11.54 10.93
C THR A 263 17.57 -10.62 9.77
N HIS A 264 17.30 -9.33 9.98
CA HIS A 264 17.03 -8.39 8.89
C HIS A 264 18.28 -7.57 8.50
N CYS A 265 19.03 -7.09 9.49
CA CYS A 265 20.25 -6.31 9.26
C CYS A 265 21.45 -7.18 8.84
N SER A 266 21.46 -8.49 9.07
CA SER A 266 22.52 -9.38 8.57
C SER A 266 22.47 -9.65 7.06
N TYR A 267 21.38 -9.30 6.37
CA TYR A 267 21.21 -9.48 4.91
C TYR A 267 21.21 -8.16 4.12
N LEU A 268 21.53 -7.03 4.76
CA LEU A 268 21.75 -5.72 4.14
C LEU A 268 23.23 -5.34 4.26
#